data_AF-A0A6H1WUJ4-F1
#
_entry.id   AF-A0A6H1WUJ4-F1
#
_cell.length_a   1.000
_cell.length_b   1.000
_cell.length_c   1.000
_cell.angle_alpha   90.00
_cell.angle_beta   90.00
_cell.angle_gamma   90.00
#
_symmetry.space_group_name_H-M   'P 1'
#
loop_
_entity.id
_entity.type
_entity.pdbx_description
1 polymer ?
#
loop_
_entity_poly.entity_id
_entity_poly.type
_entity_poly.pdbx_seq_one_letter_code
_entity_poly.pdbx_strand_id
1 'polypeptide(L)' 'MAGKLIRCPVCGKRVSWEGNPYRPFCSARCKLVDLDHWLSEDYRISMPREVLEEEPEEVEDEKL' A
#
# COMPACT_ATOMS: atom_id res chain seq x y z
N MET A 1 -26.48 -14.28 -16.50
CA MET A 1 -26.08 -13.19 -15.57
C MET A 1 -24.61 -12.90 -15.85
N ALA A 2 -24.25 -11.70 -16.33
CA ALA A 2 -22.84 -11.34 -16.47
C ALA A 2 -22.25 -11.13 -15.08
N GLY A 3 -21.16 -11.84 -14.77
CA GLY A 3 -20.48 -11.76 -13.48
C GLY A 3 -19.91 -10.36 -13.20
N LYS A 4 -19.74 -10.02 -11.91
CA LYS A 4 -19.16 -8.74 -11.48
C LYS A 4 -17.72 -8.65 -11.99
N LEU A 5 -17.43 -7.68 -12.86
CA LEU A 5 -16.05 -7.41 -13.30
C LEU A 5 -15.34 -6.47 -12.31
N ILE A 6 -14.12 -6.82 -11.91
CA ILE A 6 -13.24 -6.00 -11.08
C ILE A 6 -11.92 -5.72 -11.79
N ARG A 7 -11.21 -4.65 -11.39
CA ARG A 7 -9.84 -4.37 -11.87
C ARG A 7 -8.84 -5.07 -10.96
N CYS A 8 -7.88 -5.77 -11.56
CA CYS A 8 -6.71 -6.29 -10.86
C CYS A 8 -5.91 -5.12 -10.26
N PRO A 9 -5.58 -5.12 -8.96
CA PRO A 9 -4.86 -4.02 -8.33
C PRO A 9 -3.40 -3.90 -8.82
N VAL A 10 -2.80 -5.00 -9.30
CA VAL A 10 -1.40 -5.02 -9.73
C VAL A 10 -1.21 -4.54 -11.17
N CYS A 11 -2.10 -4.91 -12.10
CA CYS A 11 -1.92 -4.63 -13.53
C CYS A 11 -3.12 -3.92 -14.20
N GLY A 12 -4.19 -3.64 -13.45
CA GLY A 12 -5.36 -2.92 -13.95
C GLY A 12 -6.31 -3.71 -14.86
N LYS A 13 -5.96 -4.95 -15.24
CA LYS A 13 -6.81 -5.80 -16.12
C LYS A 13 -8.18 -6.05 -15.49
N ARG A 14 -9.24 -5.94 -16.29
CA ARG A 14 -10.59 -6.32 -15.86
C ARG A 14 -10.75 -7.85 -15.88
N VAL A 15 -11.23 -8.42 -14.79
CA VAL A 15 -11.45 -9.87 -14.63
C VAL A 15 -12.79 -10.14 -13.93
N SER A 16 -13.41 -11.26 -14.27
CA SER A 16 -14.61 -11.75 -13.58
C SER A 16 -14.29 -11.99 -12.11
N TRP A 17 -15.20 -11.59 -11.23
CA TRP A 17 -15.22 -12.02 -9.85
C TRP A 17 -15.61 -13.50 -9.83
N GLU A 18 -16.76 -13.87 -10.37
CA GLU A 18 -17.24 -15.26 -10.37
C GLU A 18 -16.32 -16.16 -11.20
N GLY A 19 -16.01 -17.35 -10.67
CA GLY A 19 -15.16 -18.34 -11.34
C GLY A 19 -13.66 -18.02 -11.35
N ASN A 20 -13.21 -16.88 -10.83
CA ASN A 20 -11.79 -16.56 -10.74
C ASN A 20 -11.19 -17.04 -9.40
N PRO A 21 -10.26 -18.01 -9.39
CA PRO A 21 -9.63 -18.50 -8.17
C PRO A 21 -8.56 -17.55 -7.60
N TYR A 22 -8.14 -16.55 -8.38
CA TYR A 22 -7.07 -15.62 -8.02
C TYR A 22 -7.59 -14.25 -7.59
N ARG A 23 -8.89 -14.10 -7.34
CA ARG A 23 -9.48 -12.83 -6.85
C ARG A 23 -8.68 -12.28 -5.65
N PRO A 24 -8.45 -10.95 -5.56
CA PRO A 24 -8.89 -9.90 -6.48
C PRO A 24 -8.01 -9.73 -7.74
N PHE A 25 -7.02 -10.58 -7.94
CA PHE A 25 -6.06 -10.51 -9.04
C PHE A 25 -6.56 -11.22 -10.31
N CYS A 26 -5.94 -10.92 -11.45
CA CYS A 26 -6.29 -11.60 -12.71
C CYS A 26 -5.57 -12.94 -12.92
N SER A 27 -4.55 -13.28 -12.12
CA SER A 27 -3.75 -14.51 -12.26
C SER A 27 -2.90 -14.80 -11.03
N ALA A 28 -2.35 -16.01 -10.95
CA ALA A 28 -1.36 -16.40 -9.94
C ALA A 28 -0.13 -15.48 -9.92
N ARG A 29 0.34 -15.05 -11.10
CA ARG A 29 1.48 -14.13 -11.22
C ARG A 29 1.22 -12.81 -10.49
N CYS A 30 0.06 -12.18 -10.71
CA CYS A 30 -0.24 -10.91 -10.05
C CYS A 30 -0.41 -11.08 -8.54
N LYS A 31 -0.94 -12.21 -8.06
CA LYS A 31 -0.96 -12.52 -6.62
C LYS A 31 0.46 -12.56 -6.02
N LEU A 32 1.42 -13.17 -6.72
CA LEU A 32 2.80 -13.26 -6.26
C LEU A 32 3.54 -11.91 -6.32
N VAL A 33 3.28 -11.09 -7.34
CA VAL A 33 3.84 -9.73 -7.41
C VAL A 33 3.32 -8.86 -6.27
N ASP A 34 2.03 -8.95 -5.95
CA ASP A 34 1.49 -8.22 -4.80
C ASP A 34 2.19 -8.63 -3.50
N LEU A 35 2.39 -9.94 -3.30
CA LEU A 35 3.13 -10.46 -2.16
C LEU A 35 4.58 -9.94 -2.12
N ASP A 36 5.25 -9.86 -3.27
CA ASP A 36 6.60 -9.30 -3.37
C ASP A 36 6.64 -7.83 -2.93
N HIS A 37 5.69 -6.99 -3.37
CA HIS A 37 5.59 -5.60 -2.90
C HIS A 37 5.40 -5.51 -1.37
N TRP A 38 4.65 -6.44 -0.77
CA TRP A 38 4.53 -6.52 0.69
C TRP A 38 5.86 -6.88 1.36
N LEU A 39 6.55 -7.90 0.84
CA LEU A 39 7.82 -8.39 1.39
C LEU A 39 8.96 -7.37 1.22
N SER A 40 8.93 -6.62 0.12
CA SER A 40 9.88 -5.54 -0.20
C SER A 40 9.53 -4.22 0.50
N GLU A 41 8.42 -4.20 1.24
CA GLU A 41 7.89 -3.02 1.90
C GLU A 41 7.60 -1.83 0.94
N ASP A 42 7.24 -2.11 -0.31
CA ASP A 42 6.96 -1.06 -1.31
C ASP A 42 5.68 -0.28 -1.01
N TYR A 43 4.75 -0.89 -0.25
CA TYR A 43 3.53 -0.22 0.19
C TYR A 43 3.82 0.77 1.33
N ARG A 44 3.55 2.05 1.08
CA ARG A 44 3.75 3.16 2.01
C ARG A 44 2.49 4.01 2.09
N ILE A 45 2.09 4.37 3.31
CA ILE A 45 1.05 5.37 3.54
C ILE A 45 1.77 6.65 3.94
N SER A 46 1.71 7.67 3.08
CA SER A 46 2.17 9.00 3.45
C SER A 46 1.22 9.61 4.45
N MET A 47 1.72 10.00 5.61
CA MET A 47 0.99 10.90 6.51
C MET A 47 1.20 12.33 6.02
N PRO A 48 0.18 13.21 6.07
CA PRO A 48 0.40 14.64 6.00
C PRO A 48 1.46 15.02 7.04
N ARG A 49 2.39 15.89 6.68
CA ARG A 49 3.31 16.46 7.66
C ARG A 49 2.50 17.38 8.56
N GLU A 50 1.94 16.85 9.63
CA GLU A 50 1.58 17.71 10.75
C GLU A 50 2.89 18.36 11.21
N VAL A 51 2.89 19.68 11.25
CA VAL A 51 3.99 20.44 11.82
C VAL A 51 3.97 20.04 13.29
N LEU A 52 4.79 19.07 13.67
CA LEU A 52 5.19 18.93 15.05
C LEU A 52 5.93 20.23 15.32
N GLU A 53 5.24 21.19 15.93
CA GLU A 53 5.87 22.33 16.57
C GLU A 53 6.78 21.71 17.64
N GLU A 54 8.02 21.42 17.24
CA GLU A 54 9.12 21.23 18.16
C GLU A 54 9.30 22.58 18.84
N GLU A 55 8.65 22.80 19.98
CA GLU A 55 9.12 23.83 20.90
C GLU A 55 10.59 23.49 21.19
N PRO A 56 11.55 24.36 20.86
CA PRO A 56 12.94 24.06 21.15
C PRO A 56 13.06 23.95 22.68
N GLU A 57 13.42 22.77 23.18
CA GLU A 57 13.93 22.65 24.54
C GLU A 57 15.18 23.54 24.63
N GLU A 58 15.06 24.67 25.34
CA GLU A 58 16.19 25.48 25.75
C GLU A 58 17.09 24.61 26.63
N VAL A 59 18.11 24.00 26.02
CA VAL A 59 19.26 23.50 26.78
C VAL A 59 20.05 24.73 27.22
N GLU A 60 19.78 25.20 28.43
CA GLU A 60 20.66 26.14 29.12
C GLU A 60 22.01 25.44 29.33
N ASP A 61 22.99 25.78 28.50
CA ASP A 61 24.41 25.49 28.70
C ASP A 61 24.89 26.19 29.99
N GLU A 62 24.55 25.67 31.16
CA GLU A 62 25.20 26.08 32.41
C GLU A 62 26.56 25.39 32.49
N LYS A 63 27.56 26.07 31.92
CA LYS A 63 28.97 25.71 32.01
C LYS A 63 29.76 26.85 32.63
N LEU A 64 29.73 26.98 33.97
CA LEU A 64 30.90 27.23 34.84
C LEU A 64 30.57 27.14 36.33
#